data_AF-A0A382W8Z8-F1
#
_entry.id   AF-A0A382W8Z8-F1
#
_cell.length_a   1.000
_cell.length_b   1.000
_cell.length_c   1.000
_cell.angle_alpha   90.00
_cell.angle_beta   90.00
_cell.angle_gamma   90.00
#
_symmetry.space_group_name_H-M   'P 1'
#
loop_
_entity.id
_entity.type
_entity.pdbx_description
1 polymer ?
#
loop_
_entity_poly.entity_id
_entity_poly.type
_entity_poly.pdbx_seq_one_letter_code
_entity_poly.pdbx_strand_id
1 'polypeptide(L)' 'MLDLMIRGGQVVTPWGVGDWDIAIQGEKIVAVAAPGTITDD' A
#
# COMPACT_ATOMS: atom_id res chain seq x y z
N MET A 1 0.34 1.72 -14.24
CA MET A 1 1.39 0.78 -13.85
C MET A 1 2.09 1.32 -12.60
N LEU A 2 2.07 0.52 -11.54
CA LEU A 2 2.80 0.80 -10.29
C LEU A 2 4.27 0.42 -10.46
N ASP A 3 5.16 1.07 -9.72
CA ASP A 3 6.60 0.74 -9.73
C ASP A 3 6.90 -0.39 -8.72
N LEU A 4 6.21 -0.37 -7.57
CA LEU A 4 6.33 -1.35 -6.50
C LEU A 4 5.00 -1.47 -5.75
N MET A 5 4.69 -2.70 -5.33
CA MET A 5 3.60 -2.99 -4.41
C MET A 5 4.12 -3.85 -3.25
N ILE A 6 3.82 -3.42 -2.02
CA ILE A 6 4.07 -4.19 -0.79
C ILE A 6 2.71 -4.73 -0.33
N ARG A 7 2.59 -6.05 -0.19
CA ARG A 7 1.32 -6.72 0.12
C ARG A 7 1.26 -7.28 1.54
N GLY A 8 0.13 -7.11 2.21
CA GLY A 8 -0.24 -7.81 3.45
C GLY A 8 0.77 -7.65 4.60
N GLY A 9 1.41 -6.48 4.69
CA GLY A 9 2.40 -6.20 5.74
C GLY A 9 1.79 -5.37 6.87
N GLN A 10 2.35 -5.52 8.08
CA GLN A 10 2.01 -4.64 9.20
C GLN A 10 2.63 -3.25 8.97
N VAL A 11 1.78 -2.25 8.74
CA VAL A 11 2.19 -0.86 8.51
C VAL A 11 1.86 -0.01 9.73
N VAL A 12 2.87 0.73 10.19
CA VAL A 12 2.76 1.65 11.34
C VAL A 12 2.64 3.07 10.82
N THR A 13 1.54 3.74 11.15
CA THR A 13 1.28 5.15 10.77
C THR A 13 0.83 5.95 11.99
N PRO A 14 0.83 7.30 11.94
CA PRO A 14 0.26 8.13 13.01
C PRO A 14 -1.23 7.84 13.31
N TRP A 15 -1.96 7.26 12.37
CA TRP A 15 -3.38 6.94 12.48
C TRP A 15 -3.65 5.55 13.06
N GLY A 16 -2.61 4.74 13.25
CA GLY A 16 -2.72 3.39 13.78
C GLY A 16 -1.80 2.39 13.08
N VAL A 17 -1.88 1.16 13.56
CA VAL A 17 -1.13 -0.01 13.07
C VAL A 17 -2.12 -1.04 12.54
N GLY A 18 -1.85 -1.62 11.39
CA GLY A 18 -2.67 -2.70 10.82
C GLY A 18 -2.04 -3.33 9.58
N ASP A 19 -2.73 -4.31 9.01
CA ASP A 19 -2.32 -4.94 7.75
C ASP A 19 -2.82 -4.11 6.57
N TRP A 20 -1.88 -3.65 5.74
CA TRP A 20 -2.17 -2.79 4.61
C TRP A 20 -1.34 -3.17 3.38
N ASP A 21 -1.91 -2.88 2.22
CA ASP A 21 -1.19 -2.86 0.94
C ASP A 21 -0.71 -1.43 0.65
N ILE A 22 0.54 -1.30 0.20
CA ILE A 22 1.17 -0.02 -0.12
C ILE A 22 1.57 -0.02 -1.59
N ALA A 23 1.09 0.97 -2.33
CA ALA A 23 1.43 1.18 -3.73
C ALA A 23 2.35 2.39 -3.90
N ILE A 24 3.40 2.19 -4.71
CA ILE A 24 4.42 3.20 -5.00
C ILE A 24 4.42 3.48 -6.51
N GLN A 25 4.42 4.77 -6.86
CA GLN A 25 4.60 5.25 -8.23
C GLN A 25 5.33 6.59 -8.24
N GLY A 26 6.32 6.75 -9.10
CA GLY A 26 7.07 7.98 -9.26
C GLY A 26 7.72 8.44 -7.95
N GLU A 27 8.30 7.50 -7.22
CA GLU A 27 8.96 7.72 -5.92
C GLU A 27 8.04 8.23 -4.80
N LYS A 28 6.72 8.05 -4.96
CA LYS A 28 5.69 8.47 -3.99
C LYS A 28 4.80 7.31 -3.58
N ILE A 29 4.36 7.34 -2.33
CA ILE A 29 3.25 6.50 -1.86
C ILE A 29 1.96 7.06 -2.44
N VAL A 30 1.32 6.30 -3.34
CA VAL A 30 0.10 6.73 -4.03
C VAL A 30 -1.16 6.08 -3.47
N ALA A 31 -1.02 5.00 -2.69
CA ALA A 31 -2.12 4.41 -1.94
C ALA A 31 -1.63 3.70 -0.67
N VAL A 32 -2.47 3.78 0.37
CA VAL A 32 -2.46 2.94 1.56
C VAL A 32 -3.87 2.35 1.65
N ALA A 33 -4.01 1.05 1.43
CA ALA A 33 -5.33 0.45 1.23
C ALA A 33 -5.45 -0.90 1.92
N ALA A 34 -6.68 -1.28 2.27
CA ALA A 34 -6.94 -2.57 2.89
C ALA A 34 -6.48 -3.71 1.94
N PRO A 35 -6.01 -4.85 2.46
CA PRO A 35 -5.47 -5.94 1.64
C PRO A 35 -6.41 -6.36 0.50
N GLY A 36 -5.86 -6.46 -0.72
CA GLY A 36 -6.63 -6.86 -1.91
C GLY A 36 -7.55 -5.78 -2.49
N THR A 37 -7.52 -4.55 -1.97
CA THR A 37 -8.29 -3.42 -2.52
C THR A 37 -7.71 -2.92 -3.85
N ILE A 38 -6.39 -2.97 -3.98
CA ILE A 38 -5.69 -2.51 -5.18
C ILE A 38 -5.72 -3.64 -6.19
N THR A 39 -6.42 -3.43 -7.31
CA THR A 39 -6.47 -4.36 -8.43
C THR A 39 -5.34 -4.06 -9.39
N ASP A 40 -4.63 -5.11 -9.83
CA ASP A 40 -3.68 -5.01 -10.93
C ASP A 40 -4.49 -4.91 -12.23
N ASP A 41 -4.51 -3.74 -12.87
CA ASP A 41 -4.80 -3.65 -14.32
C ASP A 41 -3.55 -4.04 -15.11
#